data_AF-A0A920RBW1-F1
#
_entry.id   AF-A0A920RBW1-F1
#
_cell.length_a   1.000
_cell.length_b   1.000
_cell.length_c   1.000
_cell.angle_alpha   90.00
_cell.angle_beta   90.00
_cell.angle_gamma   90.00
#
_symmetry.space_group_name_H-M   'P 1'
#
loop_
_entity.id
_entity.type
_entity.pdbx_description
1 polymer ?
#
loop_
_entity_poly.entity_id
_entity_poly.type
_entity_poly.pdbx_seq_one_letter_code
_entity_poly.pdbx_strand_id
1 'polypeptide(L)'
;MAIAHWIRDHLGADSPWHITRFFPAYQLSHVPATSIEVLYRTQEMATEEGLTRVYVHGDKGCDCATDNLPVDAYLGNPALLYAGTQCPDSCCGDDGILLKKYESPAGLAVQAPGTAPHN
;
A
#
# COMPACT_ATOMS: atom_id res chain seq x y z
N MET A 1 8.80 -19.40 22.76
CA MET A 1 8.00 -18.35 22.04
C MET A 1 6.66 -18.94 21.59
N ALA A 2 5.50 -18.44 22.06
CA ALA A 2 4.19 -19.08 21.80
C ALA A 2 3.82 -19.18 20.30
N ILE A 3 4.07 -18.11 19.52
CA ILE A 3 3.76 -18.08 18.08
C ILE A 3 4.65 -19.03 17.28
N ALA A 4 5.97 -19.05 17.56
CA ALA A 4 6.91 -19.91 16.85
C ALA A 4 6.61 -21.40 17.06
N HIS A 5 6.30 -21.80 18.31
CA HIS A 5 5.83 -23.15 18.61
C HIS A 5 4.57 -23.50 17.83
N TRP A 6 3.58 -22.60 17.85
CA TRP A 6 2.32 -22.85 17.18
C TRP A 6 2.52 -23.06 15.67
N ILE A 7 3.30 -22.20 15.02
CA ILE A 7 3.62 -22.34 13.58
C ILE A 7 4.31 -23.67 13.32
N ARG A 8 5.35 -24.00 14.09
CA ARG A 8 6.11 -25.25 13.91
C ARG A 8 5.21 -26.48 14.08
N ASP A 9 4.42 -26.51 15.14
CA ASP A 9 3.66 -27.70 15.55
C ASP A 9 2.44 -27.94 14.66
N HIS A 10 1.88 -26.88 14.05
CA HIS A 10 0.64 -26.97 13.27
C HIS A 10 0.84 -26.78 11.77
N LEU A 11 1.87 -26.03 11.36
CA LEU A 11 2.17 -25.72 9.95
C LEU A 11 3.49 -26.35 9.47
N GLY A 12 4.32 -26.83 10.39
CA GLY A 12 5.61 -27.44 10.09
C GLY A 12 6.79 -26.48 10.23
N ALA A 13 7.96 -27.05 10.51
CA ALA A 13 9.22 -26.32 10.73
C ALA A 13 9.71 -25.51 9.50
N ASP A 14 9.24 -25.87 8.31
CA ASP A 14 9.63 -25.21 7.06
C ASP A 14 8.58 -24.21 6.56
N SER A 15 7.48 -24.01 7.29
CA SER A 15 6.52 -22.97 6.95
C SER A 15 7.16 -21.58 6.99
N PRO A 16 6.98 -20.74 5.95
CA PRO A 16 7.54 -19.41 5.91
C PRO A 16 6.85 -18.51 6.93
N TRP A 17 7.63 -17.84 7.76
CA TRP A 17 7.15 -16.81 8.67
C TRP A 17 7.78 -15.46 8.33
N HIS A 18 6.95 -14.51 7.94
CA HIS A 18 7.35 -13.12 7.67
C HIS A 18 7.08 -12.25 8.90
N ILE A 19 8.14 -11.66 9.43
CA ILE A 19 8.09 -10.68 10.52
C ILE A 19 8.25 -9.30 9.89
N THR A 20 7.17 -8.53 9.85
CA THR A 20 7.15 -7.19 9.26
C THR A 20 7.21 -6.12 10.33
N ARG A 21 8.02 -5.08 10.10
CA ARG A 21 8.15 -3.96 11.03
C ARG A 21 6.91 -3.09 10.99
N PHE A 22 6.40 -2.74 12.16
CA PHE A 22 5.34 -1.76 12.27
C PHE A 22 5.90 -0.35 12.01
N PHE A 23 5.26 0.36 11.09
CA PHE A 23 5.54 1.76 10.77
C PHE A 23 4.31 2.62 11.12
N PRO A 24 4.44 3.58 12.05
CA PRO A 24 3.33 4.41 12.50
C PRO A 24 2.73 5.26 11.37
N ALA A 25 1.40 5.34 11.33
CA ALA A 25 0.66 6.17 10.37
C ALA A 25 -0.73 6.55 10.93
N TYR A 26 -1.32 7.61 10.38
CA TYR A 26 -2.67 8.08 10.69
C TYR A 26 -2.95 8.19 12.20
N GLN A 27 -4.00 7.54 12.70
CA GLN A 27 -4.40 7.54 14.11
C GLN A 27 -3.33 6.95 15.04
N LEU A 28 -2.42 6.13 14.51
CA LEU A 28 -1.33 5.51 15.28
C LEU A 28 0.00 6.26 15.13
N SER A 29 0.01 7.45 14.52
CA SER A 29 1.22 8.26 14.32
C SER A 29 1.95 8.66 15.62
N HIS A 30 1.24 8.62 16.75
CA HIS A 30 1.79 8.92 18.08
C HIS A 30 2.54 7.74 18.73
N VAL A 31 2.46 6.54 18.16
CA VAL A 31 3.14 5.34 18.65
C VAL A 31 4.49 5.22 17.96
N PRO A 32 5.59 4.85 18.66
CA PRO A 32 6.88 4.65 18.00
C PRO A 32 6.85 3.44 17.05
N ALA A 33 7.69 3.48 16.02
CA ALA A 33 7.93 2.30 15.19
C ALA A 33 8.53 1.18 16.05
N THR A 34 8.21 -0.09 15.73
CA THR A 34 8.89 -1.21 16.38
C THR A 34 10.39 -1.11 16.10
N SER A 35 11.23 -1.30 17.13
CA SER A 35 12.69 -1.27 16.95
C SER A 35 13.12 -2.45 16.07
N ILE A 36 14.15 -2.22 15.24
CA ILE A 36 14.63 -3.26 14.32
C ILE A 36 15.30 -4.42 15.06
N GLU A 37 15.93 -4.12 16.20
CA GLU A 37 16.56 -5.08 17.10
C GLU A 37 15.55 -6.11 17.62
N VAL A 38 14.32 -5.68 17.91
CA VAL A 38 13.24 -6.59 18.33
C VAL A 38 12.90 -7.61 17.25
N LEU A 39 12.93 -7.21 15.97
CA LEU A 39 12.63 -8.12 14.86
C LEU A 39 13.72 -9.16 14.69
N TYR A 40 14.99 -8.76 14.71
CA TYR A 40 16.11 -9.72 14.63
C TYR A 40 16.14 -10.67 15.82
N ARG A 41 15.94 -10.16 17.04
CA ARG A 41 15.83 -11.02 18.22
C ARG A 41 14.66 -12.00 18.11
N THR A 42 13.54 -11.58 17.52
CA THR A 42 12.39 -12.45 17.27
C THR A 42 12.74 -13.55 16.27
N GLN A 43 13.48 -13.22 15.20
CA GLN A 43 13.97 -14.20 14.22
C GLN A 43 14.93 -15.21 14.84
N GLU A 44 15.87 -14.77 15.68
CA GLU A 44 16.79 -15.64 16.41
C GLU A 44 16.01 -16.64 17.28
N MET A 45 15.13 -16.14 18.14
CA MET A 45 14.29 -17.00 18.99
C MET A 45 13.43 -17.95 18.15
N ALA A 46 12.85 -17.50 17.04
CA ALA A 46 12.05 -18.36 16.16
C ALA A 46 12.87 -19.53 15.57
N THR A 47 14.13 -19.25 15.23
CA THR A 47 15.06 -20.23 14.67
C THR A 47 15.52 -21.22 15.74
N GLU A 48 15.81 -20.75 16.96
CA GLU A 48 16.10 -21.60 18.13
C GLU A 48 14.96 -22.56 18.45
N GLU A 49 13.72 -22.13 18.22
CA GLU A 49 12.52 -22.95 18.37
C GLU A 49 12.31 -23.95 17.22
N GLY A 50 13.21 -23.99 16.22
CA GLY A 50 13.20 -24.99 15.15
C GLY A 50 12.45 -24.58 13.89
N LEU A 51 12.09 -23.31 13.71
CA LEU A 51 11.66 -22.81 12.41
C LEU A 51 12.88 -22.58 11.50
N THR A 52 12.75 -22.93 10.22
CA THR A 52 13.86 -22.88 9.25
C THR A 52 13.70 -21.77 8.20
N ARG A 53 12.50 -21.19 8.06
CA ARG A 53 12.17 -20.15 7.06
C ARG A 53 11.58 -18.90 7.71
N VAL A 54 12.40 -18.14 8.44
CA VAL A 54 11.98 -16.91 9.12
C VAL A 54 12.60 -15.68 8.46
N TYR A 55 11.78 -14.75 7.99
CA TYR A 55 12.19 -13.59 7.21
C TYR A 55 11.84 -12.29 7.93
N VAL A 56 12.83 -11.40 8.08
CA VAL A 56 12.67 -10.07 8.69
C VAL A 56 12.54 -9.01 7.61
N HIS A 57 11.49 -8.21 7.70
CA HIS A 57 11.19 -7.09 6.81
C HIS A 57 11.23 -5.81 7.63
N GLY A 58 12.46 -5.31 7.82
CA GLY A 58 12.78 -4.21 8.71
C GLY A 58 12.72 -2.81 8.08
N ASP A 59 12.70 -2.76 6.75
CA ASP A 59 12.89 -1.54 5.98
C ASP A 59 11.55 -1.01 5.47
N LYS A 60 11.39 0.32 5.47
CA LYS A 60 10.34 0.95 4.66
C LYS A 60 10.88 0.88 3.24
N GLY A 61 10.53 -0.14 2.46
CA GLY A 61 11.12 -0.33 1.14
C GLY A 61 11.09 0.99 0.35
N CYS A 62 12.28 1.55 0.05
CA CYS A 62 12.55 2.84 -0.63
C CYS A 62 11.42 3.88 -0.72
N ASP A 63 10.59 4.03 0.30
CA ASP A 63 9.62 5.09 0.41
C ASP A 63 10.20 6.10 1.38
N CYS A 64 11.24 6.78 0.90
CA CYS A 64 11.86 7.92 1.53
C CYS A 64 10.99 9.19 1.39
N ALA A 65 9.69 9.04 1.11
CA ALA A 65 8.74 10.13 1.14
C ALA A 65 8.71 10.73 2.56
N THR A 66 9.39 11.86 2.71
CA THR A 66 9.28 12.71 3.90
C THR A 66 7.89 13.35 3.97
N ASP A 67 7.24 13.48 2.81
CA ASP A 67 5.95 14.10 2.61
C ASP A 67 5.17 13.32 1.56
N ASN A 68 3.86 13.20 1.73
CA ASN A 68 2.99 12.69 0.66
C ASN A 68 2.94 13.75 -0.44
N LEU A 69 3.62 13.48 -1.55
CA LEU A 69 3.50 14.36 -2.72
C LEU A 69 2.07 14.28 -3.27
N PRO A 70 1.54 15.41 -3.75
CA PRO A 70 0.23 15.40 -4.38
C PRO A 70 0.27 14.49 -5.64
N VAL A 71 -0.87 13.89 -5.98
CA VAL A 71 -0.97 12.83 -7.01
C VAL A 71 -0.44 13.28 -8.37
N ASP A 72 -0.52 14.59 -8.66
CA ASP A 72 0.07 15.24 -9.83
C ASP A 72 1.61 15.13 -9.90
N ALA A 73 2.31 15.04 -8.78
CA ALA A 73 3.77 14.85 -8.76
C ALA A 73 4.22 13.51 -9.36
N TYR A 74 3.38 12.48 -9.29
CA TYR A 74 3.67 11.15 -9.86
C TYR A 74 3.18 11.00 -11.30
N LEU A 75 2.22 11.84 -11.69
CA LEU A 75 1.54 11.74 -12.95
C LEU A 75 2.06 12.85 -13.84
N GLY A 76 3.11 12.56 -14.61
CA GLY A 76 3.80 13.55 -15.45
C GLY A 76 2.87 14.43 -16.31
N ASN A 77 1.65 13.97 -16.59
CA ASN A 77 0.55 14.83 -17.01
C ASN A 77 -0.76 14.50 -16.25
N PRO A 78 -1.08 15.21 -15.15
CA PRO A 78 -2.24 14.92 -14.31
C PRO A 78 -3.56 15.16 -15.04
N ALA A 79 -3.56 16.03 -16.06
CA ALA A 79 -4.74 16.26 -16.90
C ALA A 79 -5.16 15.00 -17.67
N LEU A 80 -4.28 14.00 -17.81
CA LEU A 80 -4.58 12.73 -18.47
C LEU A 80 -5.21 11.67 -17.58
N LEU A 81 -5.24 11.85 -16.25
CA LEU A 81 -5.93 10.92 -15.32
C LEU A 81 -7.36 10.63 -15.75
N TYR A 82 -8.02 11.64 -16.32
CA TYR A 82 -9.40 11.58 -16.77
C TYR A 82 -9.52 11.56 -18.30
N ALA A 83 -8.40 11.55 -19.04
CA ALA A 83 -8.39 11.57 -20.50
C ALA A 83 -8.71 10.19 -21.10
N GLY A 84 -8.56 9.11 -20.33
CA GLY A 84 -8.97 7.76 -20.71
C GLY A 84 -10.26 7.34 -19.99
N THR A 85 -11.39 7.97 -20.31
CA THR A 85 -12.71 7.51 -19.82
C THR A 85 -13.32 6.43 -20.71
N GLN A 86 -12.82 6.22 -21.92
CA GLN A 86 -13.42 5.26 -22.84
C GLN A 86 -12.87 3.86 -22.62
N CYS A 87 -13.73 2.99 -22.08
CA CYS A 87 -13.55 1.55 -22.27
C CYS A 87 -13.53 1.29 -23.79
N PRO A 88 -12.57 0.51 -24.32
CA PRO A 88 -12.54 0.18 -25.75
C PRO A 88 -13.75 -0.67 -26.19
N ASP A 89 -14.47 -1.26 -25.24
CA ASP A 89 -15.72 -2.00 -25.47
C ASP A 89 -16.95 -1.08 -25.40
N SER A 90 -18.00 -1.42 -26.15
CA SER A 90 -19.24 -0.65 -26.28
C SER A 90 -20.11 -0.60 -25.01
N CYS A 91 -19.72 -1.29 -23.94
CA CYS A 91 -20.57 -1.56 -22.79
C CYS A 91 -20.64 -0.42 -21.76
N CYS A 92 -19.74 0.56 -21.78
CA CYS A 92 -19.62 1.56 -20.72
C CYS A 92 -20.13 2.97 -21.07
N GLY A 93 -20.59 3.19 -22.31
CA GLY A 93 -21.05 4.51 -22.77
C GLY A 93 -19.97 5.60 -22.69
N ASP A 94 -20.36 6.86 -22.91
CA ASP A 94 -19.44 8.00 -22.90
C ASP A 94 -18.92 8.36 -21.49
N ASP A 95 -19.57 7.83 -20.45
CA ASP A 95 -19.26 8.11 -19.04
C ASP A 95 -18.09 7.26 -18.50
N GLY A 96 -17.82 6.10 -19.12
CA GLY A 96 -16.65 5.27 -18.78
C GLY A 96 -16.75 4.43 -17.51
N ILE A 97 -15.66 3.73 -17.19
CA ILE A 97 -15.56 2.82 -16.02
C ILE A 97 -15.08 3.55 -14.75
N LEU A 98 -14.46 4.73 -14.87
CA LEU A 98 -13.78 5.39 -13.75
C LEU A 98 -14.70 6.26 -12.87
N LEU A 99 -14.20 6.51 -11.65
CA LEU A 99 -14.66 7.28 -10.48
C LEU A 99 -15.90 8.20 -10.59
N LYS A 100 -16.19 8.82 -11.74
CA LYS A 100 -17.36 9.68 -11.98
C LYS A 100 -18.70 9.08 -11.57
N LYS A 101 -18.90 7.77 -11.79
CA LYS A 101 -20.13 7.05 -11.40
C LYS A 101 -20.39 7.10 -9.88
N TYR A 102 -19.32 7.13 -9.08
CA TYR A 102 -19.39 7.12 -7.61
C TYR A 102 -19.14 8.50 -6.99
N GLU A 103 -18.54 9.44 -7.72
CA GLU A 103 -18.33 10.83 -7.29
C GLU A 103 -19.60 11.68 -7.38
N SER A 104 -20.48 11.43 -8.36
CA SER A 104 -21.73 12.19 -8.53
C SER A 104 -22.69 12.05 -7.33
N PRO A 105 -22.89 10.85 -6.75
CA PRO A 105 -23.62 10.69 -5.49
C PRO A 105 -22.91 11.31 -4.27
N ALA A 106 -21.59 11.47 -4.34
CA ALA A 106 -20.77 12.00 -3.24
C ALA A 106 -20.62 13.53 -3.25
N GLY A 107 -21.17 14.22 -4.27
CA GLY A 107 -21.14 15.68 -4.37
C GLY A 107 -19.76 16.28 -4.70
N LEU A 108 -18.83 15.45 -5.18
CA LEU A 108 -17.49 15.89 -5.57
C LEU A 108 -17.50 16.34 -7.03
N ALA A 109 -17.74 17.63 -7.28
CA ALA A 109 -17.73 18.20 -8.63
C ALA A 109 -16.29 18.50 -9.09
N VAL A 110 -15.77 17.72 -10.04
CA VAL A 110 -14.54 18.07 -10.77
C VAL A 110 -14.93 18.96 -11.94
N GLN A 111 -14.61 20.26 -11.88
CA GLN A 111 -14.69 21.12 -13.05
C GLN A 111 -13.69 20.63 -14.09
N ALA A 112 -14.17 20.24 -15.27
CA ALA A 112 -13.31 19.93 -16.39
C ALA A 112 -12.43 21.16 -16.70
N PRO A 113 -11.11 21.00 -16.89
CA PRO A 113 -10.27 22.12 -17.28
C PRO A 113 -10.80 22.68 -18.61
N GLY A 114 -11.13 23.97 -18.59
CA GLY A 114 -11.79 24.66 -19.68
C GLY A 114 -11.03 24.54 -20.99
N THR A 115 -11.79 24.35 -22.06
CA THR A 115 -11.33 24.52 -23.44
C THR A 115 -10.77 25.93 -23.62
N ALA A 116 -9.45 26.08 -23.68
CA ALA A 116 -8.84 27.31 -24.18
C ALA A 116 -9.19 27.45 -25.68
N PRO A 117 -9.60 28.63 -26.16
CA PRO A 117 -9.89 28.81 -27.58
C PRO A 117 -8.58 28.79 -28.37
N HIS A 118 -8.57 28.05 -29.48
CA HIS A 118 -7.51 28.11 -30.47
C HIS A 118 -7.56 29.48 -31.18
N ASN A 119 -6.44 30.20 -31.18
CA ASN A 119 -6.12 31.22 -32.18
C ASN A 119 -4.92 30.73 -32.98
#